data_AF-Q8RIP4-F1
#
_entry.id   AF-Q8RIP4-F1
#
_cell.length_a   1.000
_cell.length_b   1.000
_cell.length_c   1.000
_cell.angle_alpha   90.00
_cell.angle_beta   90.00
_cell.angle_gamma   90.00
#
_symmetry.space_group_name_H-M   'P 1'
#
loop_
_entity.id
_entity.type
_entity.pdbx_description
1 polymer ?
#
loop_
_entity_poly.entity_id
_entity_poly.type
_entity_poly.pdbx_seq_one_letter_code
_entity_poly.pdbx_strand_id
1 'polypeptide(L)'
;MKKILLLLSSLFLFACANIDTGVDESKEAQISRLLKEADKKKEKTVEVEKKLVTDNGEEVIEEEATVQNKKSHKGMTRGEIMEYEMTRVSDEMNALQADVQQYQEKKAQLKAYQEKLQKLEELNNAGIK
;
A
#
# COMPACT_ATOMS: atom_id res chain seq x y z
N MET A 1 20.22 27.07 -19.07
CA MET A 1 20.65 26.09 -18.04
C MET A 1 21.22 26.74 -16.77
N LYS A 2 22.14 27.73 -16.84
CA LYS A 2 22.72 28.38 -15.64
C LYS A 2 21.69 29.03 -14.68
N LYS A 3 20.60 29.61 -15.21
CA LYS A 3 19.54 30.25 -14.39
C LYS A 3 18.66 29.26 -13.62
N ILE A 4 18.43 28.07 -14.17
CA ILE A 4 17.65 27.00 -13.51
C ILE A 4 18.47 26.37 -12.38
N LEU A 5 19.78 26.18 -12.60
CA LEU A 5 20.69 25.66 -11.59
C LEU A 5 20.79 26.60 -10.38
N LEU A 6 20.85 27.92 -10.61
CA LEU A 6 20.84 28.95 -9.55
C LEU A 6 19.53 28.96 -8.74
N LEU A 7 18.39 28.78 -9.40
CA LEU A 7 17.07 28.68 -8.75
C LEU A 7 16.94 27.42 -7.87
N LEU A 8 17.48 26.29 -8.32
CA LEU A 8 17.50 25.04 -7.55
C LEU A 8 18.39 25.16 -6.29
N SER A 9 19.54 25.83 -6.39
CA SER A 9 20.41 26.07 -5.23
C SER A 9 19.80 27.00 -4.17
N SER A 10 19.00 28.00 -4.57
CA SER A 10 18.28 28.85 -3.61
C SER A 10 17.10 28.14 -2.94
N LEU A 11 16.45 27.20 -3.63
CA LEU A 11 15.36 26.41 -3.06
C LEU A 11 15.87 25.42 -1.99
N PHE A 12 17.07 24.89 -2.18
CA PHE A 12 17.71 23.99 -1.22
C PHE A 12 18.07 24.69 0.10
N LEU A 13 18.53 25.95 0.05
CA LEU A 13 18.80 26.74 1.26
C LEU A 13 17.52 27.14 2.01
N PHE A 14 16.39 27.34 1.31
CA PHE A 14 15.11 27.65 1.94
C PHE A 14 14.48 26.44 2.65
N ALA A 15 14.76 25.22 2.19
CA ALA A 15 14.36 23.99 2.86
C ALA A 15 15.16 23.73 4.16
N CYS A 16 16.41 24.21 4.24
CA CYS A 16 17.25 24.10 5.43
C CYS A 16 17.02 25.21 6.46
N ALA A 17 16.42 26.35 6.08
CA ALA A 17 16.23 27.50 6.97
C ALA A 17 14.97 27.44 7.85
N ASN A 18 14.17 26.38 7.76
CA ASN A 18 12.98 26.17 8.60
C ASN A 18 13.16 25.06 9.65
N ILE A 19 14.39 24.83 10.11
CA ILE A 19 14.65 23.88 11.21
C ILE A 19 14.73 24.59 12.57
N ASP A 20 14.82 25.93 12.61
CA ASP A 20 15.14 26.63 13.85
C ASP A 20 14.10 27.69 14.26
N THR A 21 12.87 27.25 14.47
CA THR A 21 11.91 27.98 15.31
C THR A 21 11.24 27.03 16.30
N GLY A 22 11.93 26.80 17.42
CA GLY A 22 11.33 26.81 18.75
C GLY A 22 10.48 25.60 19.15
N VAL A 23 11.13 24.52 19.55
CA VAL A 23 11.19 24.00 20.94
C VAL A 23 12.43 23.09 20.96
N ASP A 24 13.38 23.34 21.87
CA ASP A 24 14.46 22.39 22.15
C ASP A 24 13.86 21.18 22.88
N GLU A 25 13.12 20.36 22.12
CA GLU A 25 12.57 19.12 22.60
C GLU A 25 13.74 18.14 22.66
N SER A 26 14.17 17.80 23.88
CA SER A 26 15.19 16.77 24.12
C SER A 26 14.95 15.55 23.23
N LYS A 27 16.03 14.93 22.75
CA LYS A 27 15.96 13.70 21.94
C LYS A 27 15.07 12.64 22.61
N GLU A 28 15.04 12.59 23.94
CA GLU A 28 14.16 11.69 24.69
C GLU A 28 12.68 12.04 24.52
N ALA A 29 12.32 13.32 24.54
CA ALA A 29 10.94 13.77 24.35
C ALA A 29 10.47 13.51 22.90
N GLN A 30 11.34 13.69 21.90
CA GLN A 30 11.05 13.29 20.52
C GLN A 30 10.79 11.78 20.40
N ILE A 31 11.64 10.95 21.02
CA ILE A 31 11.48 9.49 21.00
C ILE A 31 10.19 9.08 21.70
N SER A 32 9.89 9.64 22.87
CA SER A 32 8.64 9.35 23.60
C SER A 32 7.40 9.72 22.80
N ARG A 33 7.43 10.85 22.07
CA ARG A 33 6.33 11.26 21.20
C ARG A 33 6.14 10.30 20.03
N LEU A 34 7.22 9.92 19.35
CA LEU A 34 7.19 8.98 18.23
C LEU A 34 6.68 7.60 18.66
N LEU A 35 7.10 7.10 19.82
CA LEU A 35 6.59 5.84 20.40
C LEU A 35 5.10 5.93 20.70
N LYS A 36 4.66 7.02 21.34
CA LYS A 36 3.24 7.25 21.65
C LYS A 36 2.37 7.36 20.39
N GLU A 37 2.90 7.95 19.32
CA GLU A 37 2.22 8.05 18.03
C GLU A 37 2.18 6.71 17.28
N ALA A 38 3.22 5.89 17.41
CA ALA A 38 3.27 4.53 16.89
C ALA A 38 2.27 3.59 17.62
N ASP A 39 2.20 3.68 18.95
CA ASP A 39 1.25 2.90 19.75
C ASP A 39 -0.21 3.31 19.48
N LYS A 40 -0.46 4.62 19.28
CA LYS A 40 -1.77 5.13 18.88
C LYS A 40 -2.19 4.66 17.48
N LYS A 41 -1.24 4.43 16.57
CA LYS A 41 -1.51 3.82 15.25
C LYS A 41 -1.86 2.33 15.35
N LYS A 42 -1.26 1.60 16.31
CA LYS A 42 -1.61 0.21 16.60
C LYS A 42 -3.03 0.05 17.15
N GLU A 43 -3.49 0.98 18.00
CA GLU A 43 -4.88 1.00 18.48
C GLU A 43 -5.89 1.40 17.40
N LYS A 44 -5.52 2.26 16.45
CA LYS A 44 -6.43 2.73 15.39
C LYS A 44 -6.61 1.75 14.22
N THR A 45 -5.83 0.66 14.19
CA THR A 45 -5.97 -0.43 13.21
C THR A 45 -6.87 -1.58 13.69
N VAL A 46 -7.62 -1.38 14.78
CA VAL A 46 -8.64 -2.34 15.21
C VAL A 46 -9.95 -1.98 14.51
N GLU A 47 -10.36 -2.87 13.61
CA GLU A 47 -11.71 -3.06 13.08
C GLU A 47 -12.27 -1.94 12.19
N VAL A 48 -11.98 -2.04 10.89
CA VAL A 48 -12.92 -1.59 9.85
C VAL A 48 -13.29 -2.80 9.01
N GLU A 49 -14.20 -3.65 9.52
CA GLU A 49 -14.93 -4.58 8.65
C GLU A 49 -15.80 -3.74 7.70
N LYS A 50 -15.27 -3.45 6.51
CA LYS A 50 -16.07 -2.88 5.43
C LYS A 50 -16.79 -4.03 4.72
N LYS A 51 -17.99 -4.37 5.21
CA LYS A 51 -18.96 -5.09 4.38
C LYS A 51 -19.39 -4.20 3.23
N LEU A 52 -18.88 -4.47 2.03
CA LEU A 52 -19.37 -3.85 0.80
C LEU A 52 -20.45 -4.77 0.22
N VAL A 53 -21.72 -4.43 0.45
CA VAL A 53 -22.85 -5.09 -0.20
C VAL A 53 -23.01 -4.47 -1.59
N THR A 54 -22.78 -5.24 -2.65
CA THR A 54 -23.15 -4.86 -4.02
C THR A 54 -24.62 -5.23 -4.30
N ASP A 55 -25.33 -4.38 -5.06
CA ASP A 55 -26.78 -4.44 -5.35
C ASP A 55 -27.33 -5.78 -5.91
N ASN A 56 -26.46 -6.74 -6.25
CA ASN A 56 -26.85 -8.04 -6.83
C ASN A 56 -26.73 -9.24 -5.86
N GLY A 57 -26.43 -9.02 -4.57
CA GLY A 57 -26.42 -10.09 -3.56
C GLY A 57 -25.25 -11.09 -3.65
N GLU A 58 -24.26 -10.82 -4.50
CA GLU A 58 -23.02 -11.61 -4.54
C GLU A 58 -22.02 -11.05 -3.53
N GLU A 59 -21.72 -11.85 -2.51
CA GLU A 59 -20.81 -11.51 -1.42
C GLU A 59 -19.36 -11.62 -1.95
N VAL A 60 -18.80 -10.53 -2.46
CA VAL A 60 -17.38 -10.47 -2.82
C VAL A 60 -16.60 -10.27 -1.53
N ILE A 61 -16.15 -11.38 -0.95
CA ILE A 61 -15.17 -11.37 0.13
C ILE A 61 -13.83 -11.02 -0.51
N GLU A 62 -13.42 -9.75 -0.43
CA GLU A 62 -12.01 -9.42 -0.54
C GLU A 62 -11.32 -10.12 0.64
N GLU A 63 -10.65 -11.24 0.39
CA GLU A 63 -9.70 -11.79 1.35
C GLU A 63 -8.62 -10.73 1.57
N GLU A 64 -8.75 -9.95 2.64
CA GLU A 64 -7.66 -9.08 3.07
C GLU A 64 -6.43 -9.96 3.32
N ALA A 65 -5.32 -9.57 2.70
CA ALA A 65 -4.02 -10.15 2.95
C ALA A 65 -3.77 -10.20 4.47
N THR A 66 -3.84 -11.42 5.02
CA THR A 66 -3.66 -11.67 6.44
C THR A 66 -2.44 -10.90 6.94
N VAL A 67 -2.64 -9.96 7.87
CA VAL A 67 -1.53 -9.26 8.52
C VAL A 67 -0.75 -10.31 9.27
N GLN A 68 0.32 -10.82 8.65
CA GLN A 68 1.17 -11.82 9.26
C GLN A 68 1.64 -11.25 10.60
N ASN A 69 1.25 -11.90 11.68
CA ASN A 69 1.52 -11.44 13.03
C ASN A 69 3.04 -11.48 13.26
N LYS A 70 3.70 -10.34 13.07
CA LYS A 70 5.16 -10.27 12.99
C LYS A 70 5.77 -10.73 14.31
N LYS A 71 6.77 -11.61 14.23
CA LYS A 71 7.49 -12.08 15.40
C LYS A 71 8.22 -10.90 16.05
N SER A 72 8.18 -10.81 17.38
CA SER A 72 8.95 -9.79 18.10
C SER A 72 10.45 -10.01 17.92
N HIS A 73 11.20 -8.94 17.71
CA HIS A 73 12.68 -8.96 17.66
C HIS A 73 13.33 -8.95 19.04
N LYS A 74 12.54 -8.93 20.13
CA LYS A 74 13.08 -8.87 21.49
C LYS A 74 13.97 -10.09 21.76
N GLY A 75 15.23 -9.83 22.12
CA GLY A 75 16.21 -10.86 22.42
C GLY A 75 16.93 -11.45 21.20
N MET A 76 16.64 -10.97 19.99
CA MET A 76 17.36 -11.37 18.78
C MET A 76 18.60 -10.52 18.56
N THR A 77 19.64 -11.14 18.04
CA THR A 77 20.84 -10.46 17.53
C THR A 77 20.53 -9.78 16.20
N ARG A 78 21.40 -8.85 15.80
CA ARG A 78 21.25 -8.14 14.52
C ARG A 78 21.26 -9.07 13.31
N GLY A 79 22.06 -10.15 13.36
CA GLY A 79 22.11 -11.15 12.28
C GLY A 79 20.80 -11.93 12.14
N GLU A 80 20.23 -12.37 13.27
CA GLU A 80 18.95 -13.09 13.29
C GLU A 80 17.78 -12.22 12.83
N ILE A 81 17.76 -10.94 13.22
CA ILE A 81 16.75 -9.99 12.74
C ILE A 81 16.85 -9.83 11.22
N MET A 82 18.06 -9.70 10.69
CA MET A 82 18.27 -9.55 9.25
C MET A 82 17.80 -10.78 8.48
N GLU A 83 18.14 -11.99 8.94
CA GLU A 83 17.71 -13.23 8.31
C GLU A 83 16.18 -13.41 8.34
N TYR A 84 15.56 -13.12 9.50
CA TYR A 84 14.10 -13.16 9.64
C TYR A 84 13.41 -12.17 8.69
N GLU A 85 13.85 -10.91 8.68
CA GLU A 85 13.22 -9.87 7.86
C GLU A 85 13.43 -10.10 6.36
N MET A 86 14.61 -10.57 5.96
CA MET A 86 14.87 -10.94 4.56
C MET A 86 13.94 -12.06 4.10
N THR A 87 13.75 -13.08 4.93
CA THR A 87 12.86 -14.21 4.62
C THR A 87 11.41 -13.74 4.56
N ARG A 88 10.95 -13.00 5.57
CA ARG A 88 9.58 -12.47 5.63
C ARG A 88 9.25 -11.60 4.41
N VAL A 89 10.15 -10.69 4.05
CA VAL A 89 9.95 -9.82 2.88
C VAL A 89 9.96 -10.65 1.58
N SER A 90 10.82 -11.65 1.47
CA SER A 90 10.81 -12.55 0.32
C SER A 90 9.48 -13.29 0.18
N ASP A 91 8.92 -13.79 1.29
CA ASP A 91 7.63 -14.48 1.28
C ASP A 91 6.49 -13.53 0.91
N GLU A 92 6.48 -12.31 1.44
CA GLU A 92 5.52 -11.25 1.07
C GLU A 92 5.62 -10.88 -0.41
N MET A 93 6.83 -10.80 -0.97
CA MET A 93 7.03 -10.55 -2.40
C MET A 93 6.52 -11.70 -3.27
N ASN A 94 6.74 -12.94 -2.84
CA ASN A 94 6.25 -14.13 -3.56
C ASN A 94 4.71 -14.19 -3.57
N ALA A 95 4.08 -13.90 -2.43
CA ALA A 95 2.62 -13.83 -2.33
C ALA A 95 2.07 -12.71 -3.24
N LEU A 96 2.66 -11.51 -3.17
CA LEU A 96 2.26 -10.39 -4.03
C LEU A 96 2.42 -10.71 -5.52
N GLN A 97 3.45 -11.47 -5.90
CA GLN A 97 3.64 -11.89 -7.29
C GLN A 97 2.51 -12.81 -7.78
N ALA A 98 2.04 -13.73 -6.93
CA ALA A 98 0.90 -14.58 -7.24
C ALA A 98 -0.37 -13.75 -7.44
N ASP A 99 -0.62 -12.78 -6.57
CA ASP A 99 -1.78 -11.89 -6.66
C ASP A 99 -1.75 -11.07 -7.95
N VAL A 100 -0.58 -10.54 -8.32
CA VAL A 100 -0.40 -9.81 -9.59
C VAL A 100 -0.69 -10.70 -10.78
N GLN A 101 -0.23 -11.96 -10.78
CA GLN A 101 -0.53 -12.90 -11.87
C GLN A 101 -2.03 -13.15 -11.98
N GLN A 102 -2.69 -13.45 -10.86
CA GLN A 102 -4.14 -13.68 -10.83
C GLN A 102 -4.91 -12.45 -11.31
N TYR A 103 -4.49 -11.25 -10.94
CA TYR A 103 -5.09 -10.00 -11.42
C TYR A 103 -4.96 -9.85 -12.94
N GLN A 104 -3.81 -10.16 -13.52
CA GLN A 104 -3.61 -10.11 -14.98
C GLN A 104 -4.51 -11.12 -15.70
N GLU A 105 -4.67 -12.32 -15.17
CA GLU A 105 -5.58 -13.34 -15.73
C GLU A 105 -7.03 -12.87 -15.70
N LYS A 106 -7.51 -12.39 -14.55
CA LYS A 106 -8.87 -11.84 -14.41
C LYS A 106 -9.11 -10.67 -15.35
N LYS A 107 -8.10 -9.79 -15.53
CA LYS A 107 -8.16 -8.67 -16.48
C LYS A 107 -8.29 -9.16 -17.93
N ALA A 108 -7.56 -10.20 -18.32
CA ALA A 108 -7.67 -10.79 -19.65
C ALA A 108 -9.05 -11.43 -19.89
N GLN A 109 -9.58 -12.14 -18.88
CA GLN A 109 -10.93 -12.71 -18.94
C GLN A 109 -12.00 -11.64 -19.08
N LEU A 110 -11.92 -10.56 -18.30
CA LEU A 110 -12.86 -9.44 -18.37
C LEU A 110 -12.88 -8.82 -19.79
N LYS A 111 -11.71 -8.63 -20.39
CA LYS A 111 -11.62 -8.14 -21.77
C LYS A 111 -12.30 -9.08 -22.77
N ALA A 112 -12.10 -10.39 -22.63
CA ALA A 112 -12.75 -11.37 -23.48
C ALA A 112 -14.29 -11.37 -23.33
N TYR A 113 -14.80 -11.15 -22.12
CA TYR A 113 -16.24 -10.99 -21.88
C TYR A 113 -16.80 -9.71 -22.52
N GLN A 114 -16.08 -8.59 -22.39
CA GLN A 114 -16.47 -7.32 -23.03
C GLN A 114 -16.57 -7.45 -24.56
N GLU A 115 -15.59 -8.11 -25.19
CA GLU A 115 -15.62 -8.36 -26.64
C GLU A 115 -16.79 -9.26 -27.07
N LYS A 116 -17.16 -10.27 -26.26
CA LYS A 116 -18.33 -11.11 -26.51
C LYS A 116 -19.63 -10.34 -26.37
N LEU A 117 -19.74 -9.50 -25.33
CA LEU A 117 -20.91 -8.66 -25.10
C LEU A 117 -21.14 -7.72 -26.28
N GLN A 118 -20.09 -7.04 -26.74
CA GLN A 118 -20.16 -6.14 -27.90
C GLN A 118 -20.64 -6.86 -29.16
N LYS A 119 -20.12 -8.06 -29.45
CA LYS A 119 -20.59 -8.86 -30.61
C LYS A 119 -22.06 -9.23 -30.51
N LEU A 120 -22.53 -9.57 -29.31
CA LEU A 120 -23.94 -9.88 -29.08
C LEU A 120 -24.82 -8.64 -29.29
N GLU A 121 -24.39 -7.46 -28.82
CA GLU A 121 -25.09 -6.20 -29.06
C GLU A 121 -25.16 -5.86 -30.56
N GLU A 122 -24.06 -6.02 -31.29
CA GLU A 122 -24.01 -5.83 -32.75
C GLU A 122 -24.98 -6.77 -33.49
N LEU A 123 -24.99 -8.06 -33.13
CA LEU A 123 -25.91 -9.05 -33.70
C LEU A 123 -27.37 -8.74 -33.39
N ASN A 124 -27.67 -8.37 -32.15
CA ASN A 124 -29.03 -8.02 -31.73
C ASN A 124 -29.54 -6.79 -32.51
N ASN A 125 -28.72 -5.75 -32.62
CA ASN A 125 -29.05 -4.55 -33.40
C ASN A 125 -29.20 -4.83 -34.90
N ALA A 126 -28.47 -5.81 -35.45
CA ALA A 126 -28.60 -6.22 -36.84
C ALA A 126 -29.88 -7.02 -37.11
N GLY A 127 -30.35 -7.84 -36.15
CA GLY A 127 -31.58 -8.62 -36.26
C GLY A 127 -32.87 -7.83 -36.01
N ILE A 128 -32.77 -6.62 -35.45
CA ILE A 128 -33.89 -5.70 -35.21
C ILE A 128 -34.16 -4.79 -36.43
N LYS A 129 -33.26 -4.74 -37.43
CA LYS A 129 -33.49 -4.04 -38.71
C LYS A 129 -34.28 -4.89 -39.70
#